data_AF-A0AB36GVF5-F1
#
_entry.id   AF-A0AB36GVF5-F1
#
_cell.length_a   1.000
_cell.length_b   1.000
_cell.length_c   1.000
_cell.angle_alpha   90.00
_cell.angle_beta   90.00
_cell.angle_gamma   90.00
#
_symmetry.space_group_name_H-M   'P 1'
#
loop_
_entity.id
_entity.type
_entity.pdbx_description
1 polymer ?
#
loop_
_entity_poly.entity_id
_entity_poly.type
_entity_poly.pdbx_seq_one_letter_code
_entity_poly.pdbx_strand_id
1 'polypeptide(L)'
;MSQSNFDPNQDPYQQNPQPNQGQQPYPPGYNPQQPSQGYPQPGYGQPVYVIQQPTDVNNMAMLAHLSGIAGFLIPLIFWAVYKDKPGYERVRSAAARTFNLGVTLAIIIFSSFLLLALLMVISLILGAQSQSGEPFMLFFTMFPILWLLIAGLGVTAVVFHIIGAVKANSGEDYKYPLPTIPMLH
;
A
#
# COMPACT_ATOMS: atom_id res chain seq x y z
N MET A 1 34.32 46.70 10.93
CA MET A 1 33.79 45.73 9.94
C MET A 1 34.60 44.45 10.08
N SER A 2 34.11 43.47 10.81
CA SER A 2 34.73 42.15 11.00
C SER A 2 34.22 41.21 9.91
N GLN A 3 35.14 40.63 9.13
CA GLN A 3 34.81 39.68 8.06
C GLN A 3 34.28 38.37 8.67
N SER A 4 33.14 37.90 8.18
CA SER A 4 32.58 36.59 8.50
C SER A 4 33.44 35.50 7.86
N ASN A 5 33.99 34.62 8.69
CA ASN A 5 34.77 33.46 8.25
C ASN A 5 33.82 32.47 7.54
N PHE A 6 33.91 32.36 6.22
CA PHE A 6 33.12 31.40 5.45
C PHE A 6 33.88 30.07 5.41
N ASP A 7 33.40 29.09 6.18
CA ASP A 7 33.90 27.71 6.15
C ASP A 7 33.07 26.89 5.14
N PRO A 8 33.67 26.44 4.01
CA PRO A 8 32.95 25.72 2.97
C PRO A 8 32.57 24.28 3.34
N ASN A 9 32.89 23.80 4.56
CA ASN A 9 32.53 22.45 5.02
C ASN A 9 31.38 22.41 6.03
N GLN A 10 30.72 23.54 6.33
CA GLN A 10 29.51 23.55 7.16
C GLN A 10 28.26 23.39 6.30
N ASP A 11 27.70 22.18 6.25
CA ASP A 11 26.36 21.95 5.74
C ASP A 11 25.33 22.57 6.72
N PRO A 12 24.49 23.54 6.28
CA PRO A 12 23.55 24.26 7.15
C PRO A 12 22.37 23.40 7.65
N TYR A 13 22.36 22.10 7.34
CA TYR A 13 21.29 21.17 7.72
C TYR A 13 21.60 20.32 8.96
N GLN A 14 22.81 20.41 9.53
CA GLN A 14 23.14 19.70 10.77
C GLN A 14 23.04 20.61 12.00
N GLN A 15 21.82 20.97 12.37
CA GLN A 15 21.53 21.35 13.75
C GLN A 15 20.04 21.19 14.01
N ASN A 16 19.65 20.03 14.56
CA ASN A 16 18.38 19.92 15.25
C ASN A 16 18.61 19.26 16.63
N PRO A 17 18.35 19.97 17.74
CA PRO A 17 18.42 19.37 19.07
C PRO A 17 17.36 18.28 19.20
N GLN A 18 17.77 17.05 19.51
CA GLN A 18 16.85 15.94 19.82
C GLN A 18 15.91 16.32 20.98
N PRO A 19 14.57 16.18 20.84
CA PRO A 19 13.70 16.07 22.00
C PRO A 19 13.90 14.69 22.65
N ASN A 20 14.25 14.71 23.93
CA ASN A 20 14.43 13.55 24.79
C ASN A 20 13.11 12.77 24.92
N GLN A 21 12.95 11.68 24.16
CA GLN A 21 11.81 10.76 24.29
C GLN A 21 12.13 9.70 25.35
N GLY A 22 11.33 9.68 26.41
CA GLY A 22 11.55 8.91 27.63
C GLY A 22 11.71 7.40 27.42
N GLN A 23 12.59 6.82 28.24
CA GLN A 23 12.84 5.39 28.34
C GLN A 23 11.61 4.68 28.95
N GLN A 24 11.02 3.73 28.23
CA GLN A 24 10.07 2.77 28.82
C GLN A 24 10.80 1.48 29.23
N PRO A 25 10.58 0.92 30.44
CA PRO A 25 11.23 -0.31 30.88
C PRO A 25 10.57 -1.57 30.30
N TYR A 26 11.38 -2.52 29.81
CA TYR A 26 10.95 -3.87 29.45
C TYR A 26 10.71 -4.76 30.69
N PRO A 27 9.74 -5.70 30.68
CA PRO A 27 9.57 -6.71 31.73
C PRO A 27 10.56 -7.90 31.58
N PRO A 28 10.90 -8.64 32.66
CA PRO A 28 11.90 -9.72 32.60
C PRO A 28 11.27 -11.06 32.15
N GLY A 29 11.83 -11.67 31.10
CA GLY A 29 11.45 -12.99 30.58
C GLY A 29 12.62 -13.96 30.52
N TYR A 30 12.36 -15.20 30.96
CA TYR A 30 13.25 -16.35 31.15
C TYR A 30 14.26 -16.65 30.02
N ASN A 31 15.49 -17.04 30.41
CA ASN A 31 16.62 -17.38 29.54
C ASN A 31 16.81 -18.91 29.41
N PRO A 32 16.72 -19.52 28.21
CA PRO A 32 17.25 -20.86 27.95
C PRO A 32 18.67 -20.83 27.36
N GLN A 33 19.59 -21.42 28.14
CA GLN A 33 20.94 -21.96 27.85
C GLN A 33 21.56 -21.77 26.44
N GLN A 34 22.68 -21.02 26.39
CA GLN A 34 23.62 -20.93 25.28
C GLN A 34 24.48 -22.20 25.09
N PRO A 35 24.82 -22.59 23.85
CA PRO A 35 26.04 -23.33 23.55
C PRO A 35 27.25 -22.40 23.37
N SER A 36 28.41 -22.93 23.76
CA SER A 36 29.74 -22.35 23.94
C SER A 36 30.34 -21.49 22.81
N GLN A 37 31.05 -20.44 23.25
CA GLN A 37 31.80 -19.45 22.48
C GLN A 37 32.93 -20.04 21.61
N GLY A 38 32.94 -19.68 20.32
CA GLY A 38 34.15 -19.58 19.52
C GLY A 38 34.53 -18.10 19.40
N TYR A 39 35.80 -17.76 19.64
CA TYR A 39 36.32 -16.39 19.51
C TYR A 39 36.12 -15.88 18.06
N PRO A 40 35.43 -14.76 17.80
CA PRO A 40 35.47 -14.13 16.50
C PRO A 40 36.77 -13.33 16.35
N GLN A 41 37.45 -13.57 15.23
CA GLN A 41 38.57 -12.77 14.72
C GLN A 41 38.16 -11.29 14.55
N PRO A 42 39.07 -10.31 14.73
CA PRO A 42 38.79 -8.91 14.43
C PRO A 42 38.68 -8.71 12.91
N GLY A 43 37.47 -8.86 12.38
CA GLY A 43 37.14 -8.41 11.04
C GLY A 43 37.02 -6.89 11.05
N TYR A 44 37.71 -6.21 10.14
CA TYR A 44 37.48 -4.80 9.85
C TYR A 44 36.02 -4.63 9.44
N GLY A 45 35.18 -4.20 10.38
CA GLY A 45 33.75 -4.01 10.17
C GLY A 45 33.54 -2.87 9.18
N GLN A 46 32.90 -3.17 8.05
CA GLN A 46 32.27 -2.16 7.22
C GLN A 46 31.29 -1.38 8.12
N PRO A 47 31.26 -0.03 8.07
CA PRO A 47 30.30 0.73 8.85
C PRO A 47 28.89 0.25 8.50
N VAL A 48 28.16 -0.25 9.50
CA VAL A 48 26.74 -0.55 9.35
C VAL A 48 26.02 0.79 9.26
N TYR A 49 25.73 1.23 8.04
CA TYR A 49 24.89 2.40 7.81
C TYR A 49 23.47 2.05 8.25
N VAL A 50 23.12 2.38 9.49
CA VAL A 50 21.72 2.36 9.94
C VAL A 50 21.04 3.52 9.22
N ILE A 51 20.30 3.23 8.15
CA ILE A 51 19.47 4.24 7.49
C ILE A 51 18.38 4.63 8.49
N GLN A 52 18.56 5.78 9.13
CA GLN A 52 17.54 6.34 10.00
C GLN A 52 16.30 6.65 9.16
N GLN A 53 15.14 6.14 9.56
CA GLN A 53 13.92 6.39 8.82
C GLN A 53 13.60 7.90 8.85
N PRO A 54 13.23 8.48 7.70
CA PRO A 54 12.74 9.85 7.61
C PRO A 54 11.56 10.09 8.56
N THR A 55 11.44 11.30 9.10
CA THR A 55 10.43 11.66 10.10
C THR A 55 9.00 11.62 9.55
N ASP A 56 8.82 11.67 8.23
CA ASP A 56 7.54 11.69 7.54
C ASP A 56 7.12 10.32 6.97
N VAL A 57 7.89 9.26 7.19
CA VAL A 57 7.65 7.93 6.62
C VAL A 57 6.25 7.38 6.90
N ASN A 58 5.73 7.58 8.12
CA ASN A 58 4.40 7.10 8.50
C ASN A 58 3.28 7.88 7.80
N ASN A 59 3.44 9.21 7.72
CA ASN A 59 2.49 10.07 7.01
C ASN A 59 2.45 9.71 5.52
N MET A 60 3.60 9.47 4.91
CA MET A 60 3.68 9.10 3.50
C MET A 60 3.14 7.69 3.24
N ALA A 61 3.34 6.75 4.16
CA ALA A 61 2.76 5.40 4.06
C ALA A 61 1.22 5.43 4.23
N MET A 62 0.71 6.30 5.11
CA MET A 62 -0.72 6.57 5.24
C MET A 62 -1.30 7.11 3.92
N LEU A 63 -0.64 8.12 3.33
CA LEU A 63 -1.06 8.70 2.04
C LEU A 63 -1.01 7.66 0.92
N ALA A 64 -0.01 6.77 0.92
CA ALA A 64 0.06 5.67 -0.04
C ALA A 64 -1.18 4.76 0.03
N HIS A 65 -1.69 4.44 1.21
CA HIS A 65 -2.95 3.69 1.36
C HIS A 65 -4.17 4.49 0.90
N LEU A 66 -4.26 5.77 1.27
CA LEU A 66 -5.38 6.64 0.89
C LEU A 66 -5.45 6.90 -0.61
N SER A 67 -4.31 6.86 -1.30
CA SER A 67 -4.23 7.06 -2.75
C SER A 67 -5.13 6.11 -3.54
N GLY A 68 -5.39 4.90 -3.03
CA GLY A 68 -6.26 3.92 -3.67
C GLY A 68 -7.72 4.36 -3.77
N ILE A 69 -8.20 5.22 -2.85
CA ILE A 69 -9.57 5.76 -2.87
C ILE A 69 -9.78 6.69 -4.07
N ALA A 70 -8.76 7.45 -4.43
CA ALA A 70 -8.80 8.36 -5.57
C ALA A 70 -8.57 7.63 -6.92
N GLY A 71 -8.31 6.33 -6.89
CA GLY A 71 -8.15 5.47 -8.06
C GLY A 71 -6.84 4.70 -8.07
N PHE A 72 -6.84 3.54 -8.72
CA PHE A 72 -5.72 2.59 -8.65
C PHE A 72 -4.44 3.03 -9.37
N LEU A 73 -4.48 4.10 -10.19
CA LEU A 73 -3.27 4.61 -10.87
C LEU A 73 -2.42 5.52 -9.96
N ILE A 74 -3.02 6.14 -8.95
CA ILE A 74 -2.31 7.04 -8.03
C ILE A 74 -1.30 6.28 -7.15
N PRO A 75 -1.61 5.11 -6.55
CA PRO A 75 -0.60 4.33 -5.82
C PRO A 75 0.56 3.86 -6.70
N LEU A 76 0.37 3.71 -8.03
CA LEU A 76 1.48 3.41 -8.94
C LEU A 76 2.46 4.58 -9.03
N ILE A 77 1.95 5.81 -9.14
CA ILE A 77 2.76 7.02 -9.12
C ILE A 77 3.47 7.13 -7.76
N PHE A 78 2.74 6.89 -6.67
CA PHE A 78 3.30 6.89 -5.31
C PHE A 78 4.43 5.86 -5.17
N TRP A 79 4.22 4.63 -5.66
CA TRP A 79 5.24 3.60 -5.68
C TRP A 79 6.46 4.05 -6.50
N ALA A 80 6.25 4.58 -7.70
CA ALA A 80 7.32 5.02 -8.59
C ALA A 80 8.17 6.17 -7.98
N VAL A 81 7.56 7.06 -7.20
CA VAL A 81 8.27 8.17 -6.53
C VAL A 81 9.15 7.67 -5.38
N TYR A 82 8.73 6.62 -4.67
CA TYR A 82 9.42 6.14 -3.47
C TYR A 82 10.22 4.84 -3.68
N LYS A 83 10.18 4.22 -4.86
CA LYS A 83 10.77 2.89 -5.10
C LYS A 83 12.28 2.82 -4.85
N ASP A 84 13.01 3.89 -5.14
CA ASP A 84 14.47 3.97 -5.00
C ASP A 84 14.91 4.93 -3.87
N LYS A 85 13.98 5.40 -3.03
CA LYS A 85 14.30 6.37 -1.97
C LYS A 85 14.76 5.64 -0.70
N PRO A 86 16.02 5.77 -0.27
CA PRO A 86 16.51 5.11 0.93
C PRO A 86 15.73 5.58 2.17
N GLY A 87 15.35 4.63 3.04
CA GLY A 87 14.60 4.91 4.27
C GLY A 87 13.07 4.94 4.11
N TYR A 88 12.54 4.86 2.89
CA TYR A 88 11.10 4.89 2.60
C TYR A 88 10.50 3.51 2.22
N GLU A 89 11.14 2.41 2.61
CA GLU A 89 10.70 1.04 2.27
C GLU A 89 9.24 0.75 2.65
N ARG A 90 8.77 1.31 3.78
CA ARG A 90 7.37 1.18 4.22
C ARG A 90 6.40 1.89 3.27
N VAL A 91 6.80 3.05 2.75
CA VAL A 91 6.01 3.81 1.78
C VAL A 91 5.94 3.06 0.46
N ARG A 92 7.07 2.54 -0.03
CA ARG A 92 7.11 1.68 -1.22
C ARG A 92 6.19 0.48 -1.05
N SER A 93 6.29 -0.21 0.08
CA SER A 93 5.46 -1.38 0.40
C SER A 93 3.97 -1.06 0.47
N ALA A 94 3.59 0.05 1.12
CA ALA A 94 2.21 0.51 1.22
C ALA A 94 1.62 0.86 -0.15
N ALA A 95 2.40 1.54 -0.99
CA ALA A 95 2.00 1.89 -2.35
C ALA A 95 1.84 0.65 -3.23
N ALA A 96 2.80 -0.29 -3.18
CA ALA A 96 2.74 -1.57 -3.91
C ALA A 96 1.49 -2.37 -3.53
N ARG A 97 1.20 -2.52 -2.23
CA ARG A 97 0.02 -3.23 -1.73
C ARG A 97 -1.26 -2.58 -2.24
N THR A 98 -1.33 -1.24 -2.17
CA THR A 98 -2.51 -0.47 -2.58
C THR A 98 -2.74 -0.58 -4.08
N PHE A 99 -1.68 -0.57 -4.88
CA PHE A 99 -1.75 -0.82 -6.31
C PHE A 99 -2.19 -2.26 -6.62
N ASN A 100 -1.58 -3.27 -5.99
CA ASN A 100 -1.93 -4.68 -6.22
C ASN A 100 -3.41 -4.95 -5.91
N LEU A 101 -3.95 -4.37 -4.83
CA LEU A 101 -5.39 -4.42 -4.54
C LEU A 101 -6.20 -3.71 -5.63
N GLY A 102 -5.83 -2.49 -5.99
CA GLY A 102 -6.52 -1.69 -7.00
C GLY A 102 -6.58 -2.38 -8.37
N VAL A 103 -5.48 -2.97 -8.84
CA VAL A 103 -5.47 -3.72 -10.10
C VAL A 103 -6.26 -5.03 -10.00
N THR A 104 -6.20 -5.73 -8.86
CA THR A 104 -7.02 -6.93 -8.64
C THR A 104 -8.51 -6.59 -8.77
N LEU A 105 -8.95 -5.50 -8.14
CA LEU A 105 -10.33 -5.02 -8.24
C LEU A 105 -10.68 -4.56 -9.66
N ALA A 106 -9.78 -3.85 -10.33
CA ALA A 106 -9.97 -3.43 -11.71
C ALA A 106 -10.18 -4.64 -12.64
N ILE A 107 -9.35 -5.68 -12.53
CA ILE A 107 -9.48 -6.91 -13.31
C ILE A 107 -10.83 -7.58 -13.06
N ILE A 108 -11.24 -7.70 -11.80
CA ILE A 108 -12.56 -8.26 -11.44
C ILE A 108 -13.67 -7.46 -12.12
N ILE A 109 -13.66 -6.12 -11.97
CA ILE A 109 -14.70 -5.23 -12.52
C ILE A 109 -14.73 -5.29 -14.04
N PHE A 110 -13.59 -5.20 -14.72
CA PHE A 110 -13.51 -5.31 -16.18
C PHE A 110 -13.98 -6.68 -16.66
N SER A 111 -13.60 -7.76 -15.98
CA SER A 111 -14.05 -9.12 -16.31
C SER A 111 -15.57 -9.26 -16.15
N SER A 112 -16.16 -8.66 -15.10
CA SER A 112 -17.60 -8.64 -14.91
C SER A 112 -18.34 -7.85 -16.01
N PHE A 113 -17.79 -6.72 -16.47
CA PHE A 113 -18.37 -5.98 -17.59
C PHE A 113 -18.26 -6.73 -18.92
N LEU A 114 -17.13 -7.41 -19.17
CA LEU A 114 -16.98 -8.26 -20.36
C LEU A 114 -17.99 -9.43 -20.35
N LEU A 115 -18.16 -10.09 -19.19
CA LEU A 115 -19.17 -11.13 -19.03
C LEU A 115 -20.59 -10.57 -19.24
N LEU A 116 -20.92 -9.42 -18.67
CA LEU A 116 -22.23 -8.77 -18.85
C LEU A 116 -22.48 -8.45 -20.32
N ALA A 117 -21.50 -7.90 -21.03
CA ALA A 117 -21.61 -7.57 -22.45
C ALA A 117 -21.85 -8.84 -23.30
N LEU A 118 -21.14 -9.93 -23.01
CA LEU A 118 -21.37 -11.22 -23.66
C LEU A 118 -22.79 -11.74 -23.41
N LEU A 119 -23.25 -11.72 -22.16
CA LEU A 119 -24.61 -12.14 -21.80
C LEU A 119 -25.67 -11.26 -22.47
N MET A 120 -25.41 -9.96 -22.61
CA MET A 120 -26.29 -9.02 -23.29
C MET A 120 -26.41 -9.34 -24.78
N VAL A 121 -25.30 -9.63 -25.47
CA VAL A 121 -25.33 -10.04 -26.88
C VAL A 121 -26.13 -11.34 -27.07
N ILE A 122 -25.91 -12.34 -26.21
CA ILE A 122 -26.66 -13.60 -26.26
C ILE A 122 -28.16 -13.36 -26.01
N SER A 123 -28.47 -12.57 -24.98
CA SER A 123 -29.84 -12.17 -24.63
C SER A 123 -30.53 -11.46 -25.80
N LEU A 124 -29.84 -10.58 -26.53
CA LEU A 124 -30.39 -9.92 -27.72
C LEU A 124 -30.67 -10.89 -28.86
N ILE A 125 -29.74 -11.82 -29.15
CA ILE A 125 -29.92 -12.81 -30.23
C ILE A 125 -31.10 -13.74 -29.92
N LEU A 126 -31.17 -14.26 -28.69
CA LEU A 126 -32.25 -15.15 -28.26
C LEU A 126 -33.58 -14.39 -28.14
N GLY A 127 -33.54 -13.15 -27.65
CA GLY A 127 -34.70 -12.27 -27.52
C GLY A 127 -35.31 -11.89 -28.86
N ALA A 128 -34.49 -11.65 -29.90
CA ALA A 128 -34.97 -11.35 -31.24
C ALA A 128 -35.80 -12.49 -31.87
N GLN A 129 -35.60 -13.74 -31.42
CA GLN A 129 -36.34 -14.91 -31.88
C GLN A 129 -37.53 -15.27 -30.96
N SER A 130 -37.69 -14.58 -29.83
CA SER A 130 -38.71 -14.91 -28.83
C SER A 130 -39.99 -14.09 -29.06
N GLN A 131 -41.14 -14.76 -29.02
CA GLN A 131 -42.44 -14.08 -29.08
C GLN A 131 -42.81 -13.39 -27.76
N SER A 132 -42.13 -13.76 -26.66
CA SER A 132 -42.45 -13.30 -25.30
C SER A 132 -41.57 -12.16 -24.77
N GLY A 133 -40.48 -11.79 -25.44
CA GLY A 133 -39.58 -10.70 -25.02
C GLY A 133 -38.77 -10.96 -23.74
N GLU A 134 -39.06 -12.04 -23.00
CA GLU A 134 -38.43 -12.42 -21.73
C GLU A 134 -36.88 -12.38 -21.72
N PRO A 135 -36.16 -12.84 -22.77
CA PRO A 135 -34.70 -12.85 -22.73
C PRO A 135 -34.07 -11.46 -22.59
N PHE A 136 -34.71 -10.42 -23.15
CA PHE A 136 -34.25 -9.03 -23.10
C PHE A 136 -34.43 -8.41 -21.71
N MET A 137 -35.50 -8.77 -21.00
CA MET A 137 -35.80 -8.24 -19.66
C MET A 137 -34.78 -8.67 -18.61
N LEU A 138 -34.11 -9.81 -18.80
CA LEU A 138 -33.06 -10.29 -17.89
C LEU A 138 -31.90 -9.30 -17.73
N PHE A 139 -31.58 -8.52 -18.77
CA PHE A 139 -30.55 -7.48 -18.70
C PHE A 139 -30.91 -6.41 -17.65
N PHE A 140 -32.15 -5.94 -17.66
CA PHE A 140 -32.64 -4.92 -16.72
C PHE A 140 -32.66 -5.41 -15.28
N THR A 141 -32.79 -6.71 -15.07
CA THR A 141 -32.69 -7.32 -13.73
C THR A 141 -31.24 -7.51 -13.30
N MET A 142 -30.36 -8.00 -14.19
CA MET A 142 -28.95 -8.28 -13.88
C MET A 142 -28.12 -7.00 -13.70
N PHE A 143 -28.40 -5.94 -14.47
CA PHE A 143 -27.66 -4.69 -14.42
C PHE A 143 -27.62 -4.03 -13.02
N PRO A 144 -28.76 -3.75 -12.34
CA PRO A 144 -28.73 -3.16 -11.01
C PRO A 144 -28.10 -4.09 -9.97
N ILE A 145 -28.27 -5.40 -10.11
CA ILE A 145 -27.63 -6.39 -9.22
C ILE A 145 -26.11 -6.30 -9.33
N LEU A 146 -25.56 -6.24 -10.55
CA LEU A 146 -24.12 -6.06 -10.75
C LEU A 146 -23.62 -4.76 -10.12
N TRP A 147 -24.35 -3.66 -10.28
CA TRP A 147 -24.01 -2.38 -9.65
C TRP A 147 -23.99 -2.45 -8.12
N LEU A 148 -24.94 -3.15 -7.50
CA LEU A 148 -24.95 -3.37 -6.06
C LEU A 148 -23.74 -4.19 -5.60
N LEU A 149 -23.36 -5.22 -6.35
CA LEU A 149 -22.16 -6.02 -6.07
C LEU A 149 -20.88 -5.18 -6.17
N ILE A 150 -20.74 -4.37 -7.23
CA ILE A 150 -19.61 -3.46 -7.42
C ILE A 150 -19.57 -2.41 -6.31
N ALA A 151 -20.72 -1.86 -5.90
CA ALA A 151 -20.80 -0.92 -4.80
C ALA A 151 -20.35 -1.54 -3.47
N GLY A 152 -20.80 -2.76 -3.16
CA GLY A 152 -20.37 -3.49 -1.97
C GLY A 152 -18.86 -3.80 -1.97
N LEU A 153 -18.32 -4.16 -3.14
CA LEU A 153 -16.88 -4.36 -3.33
C LEU A 153 -16.11 -3.05 -3.14
N GLY A 154 -16.62 -1.94 -3.67
CA GLY A 154 -16.05 -0.60 -3.52
C GLY A 154 -16.02 -0.14 -2.06
N VAL A 155 -17.11 -0.33 -1.31
CA VAL A 155 -17.16 -0.06 0.13
C VAL A 155 -16.10 -0.88 0.88
N THR A 156 -16.00 -2.17 0.57
CA THR A 156 -14.99 -3.06 1.17
C THR A 156 -13.56 -2.56 0.88
N ALA A 157 -13.29 -2.14 -0.35
CA ALA A 157 -11.99 -1.58 -0.74
C ALA A 157 -11.67 -0.27 0.01
N VAL A 158 -12.64 0.63 0.16
CA VAL A 158 -12.49 1.87 0.93
C VAL A 158 -12.17 1.56 2.40
N VAL A 159 -12.88 0.60 3.01
CA VAL A 159 -12.60 0.16 4.40
C VAL A 159 -11.16 -0.32 4.54
N PHE A 160 -10.68 -1.13 3.59
CA PHE A 160 -9.30 -1.60 3.59
C PHE A 160 -8.28 -0.46 3.46
N HIS A 161 -8.51 0.51 2.57
CA HIS A 161 -7.63 1.67 2.45
C HIS A 161 -7.60 2.51 3.74
N ILE A 162 -8.75 2.70 4.40
CA ILE A 162 -8.83 3.42 5.68
C ILE A 162 -8.06 2.67 6.78
N ILE A 163 -8.29 1.36 6.95
CA ILE A 163 -7.57 0.56 7.95
C ILE A 163 -6.06 0.58 7.68
N GLY A 164 -5.66 0.45 6.41
CA GLY A 164 -4.28 0.54 6.00
C GLY A 164 -3.65 1.89 6.32
N ALA A 165 -4.37 2.97 6.05
CA ALA A 165 -3.94 4.33 6.36
C ALA A 165 -3.75 4.53 7.87
N VAL A 166 -4.73 4.12 8.69
CA VAL A 166 -4.67 4.23 10.16
C VAL A 166 -3.47 3.46 10.72
N LYS A 167 -3.24 2.23 10.26
CA LYS A 167 -2.10 1.42 10.70
C LYS A 167 -0.76 1.96 10.21
N ALA A 168 -0.68 2.40 8.97
CA ALA A 168 0.55 3.01 8.45
C ALA A 168 0.91 4.30 9.22
N ASN A 169 -0.09 5.07 9.64
CA ASN A 169 0.11 6.26 10.45
C ASN A 169 0.64 5.93 11.87
N SER A 170 0.27 4.78 12.45
CA SER A 170 0.86 4.27 13.71
C SER A 170 2.25 3.64 13.51
N GLY A 171 2.75 3.57 12.28
CA GLY A 171 4.02 2.92 11.94
C GLY A 171 3.93 1.41 11.77
N GLU A 172 2.71 0.87 11.68
CA GLU A 172 2.46 -0.54 11.42
C GLU A 172 2.33 -0.84 9.92
N ASP A 173 2.80 -2.01 9.54
CA ASP A 173 2.65 -2.53 8.19
C ASP A 173 1.29 -3.22 8.02
N TYR A 174 0.39 -2.65 7.23
CA TYR A 174 -0.89 -3.29 6.92
C TYR A 174 -0.83 -4.17 5.68
N LYS A 175 -1.25 -5.43 5.82
CA LYS A 175 -1.49 -6.35 4.70
C LYS A 175 -2.99 -6.52 4.52
N TYR A 176 -3.46 -6.31 3.30
CA TYR A 176 -4.87 -6.53 2.97
C TYR A 176 -5.23 -8.01 3.18
N PRO A 177 -6.39 -8.31 3.79
CA PRO A 177 -6.80 -9.69 4.06
C PRO A 177 -7.29 -10.44 2.82
N LEU A 178 -7.37 -9.76 1.66
CA LEU A 178 -7.69 -10.38 0.38
C LEU A 178 -6.42 -10.81 -0.36
N PRO A 179 -6.44 -11.98 -1.04
CA PRO A 179 -5.39 -12.32 -1.97
C PRO A 179 -5.38 -11.31 -3.13
N THR A 180 -4.23 -10.71 -3.38
CA THR A 180 -4.02 -9.78 -4.51
C THR A 180 -3.01 -10.37 -5.47
N ILE A 181 -3.14 -10.04 -6.75
CA ILE A 181 -2.11 -10.39 -7.75
C ILE A 181 -0.85 -9.55 -7.45
N PRO A 182 0.31 -10.16 -7.17
CA PRO A 182 1.52 -9.42 -6.84
C PRO A 182 2.15 -8.87 -8.14
N MET A 183 1.87 -7.62 -8.46
CA MET A 183 2.50 -6.92 -9.59
C MET A 183 3.71 -6.10 -9.14
N LEU A 184 3.63 -5.51 -7.95
CA LEU A 184 4.69 -4.71 -7.35
C LEU A 184 5.15 -5.28 -6.00
N HIS A 185 6.43 -5.06 -5.70
CA HIS A 185 7.14 -5.45 -4.49
C HIS A 185 7.78 -4.24 -3.77
#